data_AF-A0A3L7Q2E4-F1
#
_entry.id   AF-A0A3L7Q2E4-F1
#
_cell.length_a   1.000
_cell.length_b   1.000
_cell.length_c   1.000
_cell.angle_alpha   90.00
_cell.angle_beta   90.00
_cell.angle_gamma   90.00
#
_symmetry.space_group_name_H-M   'P 1'
#
loop_
_entity.id
_entity.type
_entity.pdbx_description
1 polymer ?
#
loop_
_entity_poly.entity_id
_entity_poly.type
_entity_poly.pdbx_seq_one_letter_code
_entity_poly.pdbx_strand_id
1 'polypeptide(L)'
;FLNQQAPNAPMTRTVELPALVSERRHDLDALRAFAMLLGIALHISLSLGGTPWMVMDSRPSGAFYWLYSAIHGFRMQLFFIVSGYFTALLLARRGLVPMLQNRILRILVPCFLGLATLVPLTNSVIGWASAWNASHPGEPLQAAIVRGDNARMEHLLDTGADIEQPDSRLKVRPLGWAVLWGDEPATRLLLERGANAMGTTGDGSTALGTAAFLGRPDLLKLLVAKGGDPLAANASGITPMMSTFADHALTKGILRAVKGSEPDDSEMAAIDKGRNEVRIYLGGKMATAGLAGLLGGKSKESQPPPAAPPPAAKTAPLPSWLTNYTRSLASDRYRVTVNGWTWQLFEDATFNYLWFLWILMWLVALFALVAALASRFAPGLVAWQPRLIPSLVLAIILTLLPQFCMAVPVFPGSPPGIIGPDTSMGILPKPHVLAYYAVFFFFGTIYYRNHDTSARLGARWRLWLPLALVVLFPAALNTLDNRLLNTPLQVVYNWLMALGMMGLFHSVLNRQSPAIRYISDSSYWLYLAHLPLVIALQALVCDWPWPAWAKFLFMLSVSTILLLLSFQLLVRDKPLGWLLNGRKTSPSQPKPSAA
;
A
#
# COMPACT_ATOMS: atom_id res chain seq x y z
N PHE A 1 51.30 42.70 26.68
CA PHE A 1 51.99 43.04 27.92
C PHE A 1 51.09 42.69 29.10
N LEU A 2 51.43 41.57 29.75
CA LEU A 2 51.25 41.21 31.15
C LEU A 2 49.99 41.65 31.96
N ASN A 3 49.19 40.62 32.25
CA ASN A 3 48.88 40.09 33.58
C ASN A 3 47.82 40.78 34.46
N GLN A 4 46.70 40.09 34.66
CA GLN A 4 46.27 39.63 36.00
C GLN A 4 45.28 38.46 35.86
N GLN A 5 45.71 37.29 36.34
CA GLN A 5 44.91 36.09 36.55
C GLN A 5 44.01 36.28 37.77
N ALA A 6 42.72 35.96 37.63
CA ALA A 6 41.84 35.63 38.74
C ALA A 6 41.46 34.13 38.64
N PRO A 7 41.69 33.31 39.69
CA PRO A 7 41.36 31.89 39.67
C PRO A 7 39.91 31.65 40.14
N ASN A 8 39.29 30.58 39.61
CA ASN A 8 38.08 29.93 40.12
C ASN A 8 36.76 30.72 40.02
N ALA A 9 36.15 30.70 38.83
CA ALA A 9 34.69 30.69 38.71
C ALA A 9 34.29 29.37 38.01
N PRO A 10 33.34 28.60 38.55
CA PRO A 10 32.85 27.40 37.86
C PRO A 10 32.27 27.83 36.52
N MET A 11 32.71 27.17 35.44
CA MET A 11 32.17 27.35 34.09
C MET A 11 30.73 26.84 34.02
N THR A 12 29.77 27.58 34.56
CA THR A 12 28.38 27.53 34.10
C THR A 12 28.27 28.34 32.82
N ARG A 13 28.77 27.77 31.72
CA ARG A 13 28.31 28.10 30.37
C ARG A 13 27.40 26.98 29.89
N THR A 14 26.28 26.78 30.58
CA THR A 14 25.06 26.46 29.84
C THR A 14 24.75 27.71 29.05
N VAL A 15 25.14 27.75 27.78
CA VAL A 15 24.59 28.72 26.85
C VAL A 15 23.09 28.44 26.85
N GLU A 16 22.34 29.19 27.66
CA GLU A 16 20.90 29.31 27.49
C GLU A 16 20.72 29.90 26.11
N LEU A 17 20.47 29.02 25.15
CA LEU A 17 20.06 29.41 23.81
C LEU A 17 18.87 30.34 23.99
N PRO A 18 18.89 31.55 23.38
CA PRO A 18 17.78 32.47 23.50
C PRO A 18 16.50 31.71 23.15
N ALA A 19 15.48 31.85 23.99
CA ALA A 19 14.18 31.24 23.76
C ALA A 19 13.66 31.74 22.40
N LEU A 20 13.92 30.94 21.37
CA LEU A 20 13.44 31.23 20.03
C LEU A 20 11.92 31.25 20.12
N VAL A 21 11.34 32.43 19.92
CA VAL A 21 9.91 32.61 19.70
C VAL A 21 9.60 32.00 18.35
N SER A 22 9.52 30.68 18.31
CA SER A 22 9.03 29.97 17.16
C SER A 22 7.51 30.13 17.16
N GLU A 23 7.02 31.02 16.31
CA GLU A 23 5.59 31.07 16.01
C GLU A 23 5.12 29.68 15.56
N ARG A 24 3.99 29.24 16.11
CA ARG A 24 3.40 27.95 15.76
C ARG A 24 2.89 28.03 14.33
N ARG A 25 3.40 27.16 13.45
CA ARG A 25 2.95 27.06 12.06
C ARG A 25 1.58 26.39 11.95
N HIS A 26 0.53 27.21 11.96
CA HIS A 26 -0.87 26.77 11.90
C HIS A 26 -1.23 26.07 10.58
N ASP A 27 -0.59 26.49 9.49
CA ASP A 27 -0.71 25.90 8.17
C ASP A 27 -0.25 24.43 8.14
N LEU A 28 0.90 24.12 8.73
CA LEU A 28 1.41 22.75 8.82
C LEU A 28 0.56 21.86 9.74
N ASP A 29 0.05 22.41 10.84
CA ASP A 29 -0.85 21.69 11.73
C ASP A 29 -2.16 21.31 11.02
N ALA A 30 -2.71 22.25 10.24
CA ALA A 30 -3.89 22.02 9.43
C ALA A 30 -3.61 21.01 8.31
N LEU A 31 -2.47 21.11 7.65
CA LEU A 31 -2.06 20.23 6.57
C LEU A 31 -1.91 18.78 7.04
N ARG A 32 -1.30 18.58 8.21
CA ARG A 32 -1.24 17.27 8.87
C ARG A 32 -2.63 16.74 9.17
N ALA A 33 -3.52 17.57 9.73
CA ALA A 33 -4.88 17.17 10.07
C ALA A 33 -5.67 16.72 8.83
N PHE A 34 -5.55 17.49 7.75
CA PHE A 34 -6.15 17.18 6.46
C PHE A 34 -5.60 15.88 5.86
N ALA A 35 -4.27 15.69 5.88
CA ALA A 35 -3.65 14.46 5.39
C ALA A 35 -4.17 13.22 6.16
N MET A 36 -4.43 13.33 7.46
CA MET A 36 -5.03 12.25 8.24
C MET A 36 -6.50 11.99 7.85
N LEU A 37 -7.31 13.02 7.61
CA LEU A 37 -8.70 12.87 7.16
C LEU A 37 -8.81 12.25 5.77
N LEU A 38 -7.89 12.59 4.85
CA LEU A 38 -7.74 11.90 3.57
C LEU A 38 -7.45 10.41 3.75
N GLY A 39 -6.86 10.01 4.89
CA GLY A 39 -6.71 8.61 5.27
C GLY A 39 -8.04 7.87 5.41
N ILE A 40 -9.01 8.48 6.08
CA ILE A 40 -10.36 7.91 6.26
C ILE A 40 -11.06 7.81 4.90
N ALA A 41 -11.04 8.90 4.13
CA ALA A 41 -11.61 8.92 2.77
C ALA A 41 -11.00 7.84 1.87
N LEU A 42 -9.68 7.65 1.94
CA LEU A 42 -8.98 6.61 1.18
C LEU A 42 -9.51 5.22 1.54
N HIS A 43 -9.61 4.87 2.83
CA HIS A 43 -10.04 3.52 3.22
C HIS A 43 -11.51 3.26 2.92
N ILE A 44 -12.39 4.27 3.04
CA ILE A 44 -13.78 4.15 2.60
C ILE A 44 -13.86 3.83 1.10
N SER A 45 -13.02 4.50 0.31
CA SER A 45 -12.99 4.34 -1.16
C SER A 45 -12.57 2.94 -1.61
N LEU A 46 -11.89 2.15 -0.78
CA LEU A 46 -11.45 0.80 -1.14
C LEU A 46 -12.62 -0.15 -1.40
N SER A 47 -13.66 -0.09 -0.55
CA SER A 47 -14.88 -0.91 -0.70
C SER A 47 -15.75 -0.44 -1.88
N LEU A 48 -15.79 0.88 -2.13
CA LEU A 48 -16.61 1.49 -3.18
C LEU A 48 -15.94 1.53 -4.55
N GLY A 49 -14.61 1.39 -4.61
CA GLY A 49 -13.79 1.52 -5.82
C GLY A 49 -13.82 0.30 -6.73
N GLY A 50 -14.50 -0.77 -6.30
CA GLY A 50 -14.56 -2.02 -7.05
C GLY A 50 -13.24 -2.80 -7.05
N THR A 51 -12.23 -2.38 -6.30
CA THR A 51 -11.01 -3.17 -6.04
C THR A 51 -11.27 -4.18 -4.92
N PRO A 52 -10.77 -5.44 -5.00
CA PRO A 52 -11.03 -6.44 -3.97
C PRO A 52 -10.50 -5.97 -2.63
N TRP A 53 -11.43 -5.87 -1.69
CA TRP A 53 -11.25 -5.44 -0.32
C TRP A 53 -12.05 -6.39 0.58
N MET A 54 -11.83 -6.35 1.89
CA MET A 54 -12.49 -7.25 2.84
C MET A 54 -14.02 -7.20 2.74
N VAL A 55 -14.55 -6.02 2.44
CA VAL A 55 -15.98 -5.80 2.15
C VAL A 55 -16.09 -5.14 0.79
N MET A 56 -16.87 -5.76 -0.09
CA MET A 56 -17.18 -5.23 -1.42
C MET A 56 -18.58 -4.64 -1.42
N ASP A 57 -18.72 -3.42 -1.92
CA ASP A 57 -20.04 -2.81 -2.04
C ASP A 57 -20.82 -3.45 -3.20
N SER A 58 -22.14 -3.58 -3.05
CA SER A 58 -23.05 -4.07 -4.09
C SER A 58 -23.14 -3.16 -5.32
N ARG A 59 -22.75 -1.88 -5.21
CA ARG A 59 -22.82 -0.87 -6.27
C ARG A 59 -21.52 -0.06 -6.36
N PRO A 60 -20.39 -0.69 -6.75
CA PRO A 60 -19.11 -0.01 -6.84
C PRO A 60 -19.08 1.03 -7.98
N SER A 61 -18.17 1.99 -7.90
CA SER A 61 -17.94 3.00 -8.94
C SER A 61 -16.45 3.25 -9.17
N GLY A 62 -16.04 3.25 -10.44
CA GLY A 62 -14.65 3.51 -10.83
C GLY A 62 -14.12 4.89 -10.39
N ALA A 63 -15.01 5.85 -10.11
CA ALA A 63 -14.61 7.15 -9.56
C ALA A 63 -13.88 7.01 -8.21
N PHE A 64 -14.26 6.02 -7.38
CA PHE A 64 -13.61 5.77 -6.10
C PHE A 64 -12.24 5.12 -6.24
N TYR A 65 -11.99 4.37 -7.32
CA TYR A 65 -10.65 3.89 -7.65
C TYR A 65 -9.71 5.07 -8.00
N TRP A 66 -10.20 6.06 -8.74
CA TRP A 66 -9.43 7.28 -9.03
C TRP A 66 -9.18 8.11 -7.77
N LEU A 67 -10.20 8.28 -6.92
CA LEU A 67 -10.05 8.99 -5.65
C LEU A 67 -9.02 8.32 -4.74
N TYR A 68 -9.14 7.01 -4.55
CA TYR A 68 -8.18 6.19 -3.82
C TYR A 68 -6.75 6.37 -4.36
N SER A 69 -6.56 6.19 -5.67
CA SER A 69 -5.25 6.25 -6.31
C SER A 69 -4.63 7.65 -6.22
N ALA A 70 -5.44 8.70 -6.39
CA ALA A 70 -5.00 10.08 -6.25
C ALA A 70 -4.48 10.36 -4.84
N ILE A 71 -5.23 9.96 -3.80
CA ILE A 71 -4.82 10.15 -2.40
C ILE A 71 -3.60 9.29 -2.06
N HIS A 72 -3.58 8.03 -2.48
CA HIS A 72 -2.48 7.09 -2.20
C HIS A 72 -1.14 7.61 -2.71
N GLY A 73 -1.14 8.26 -3.87
CA GLY A 73 0.08 8.72 -4.54
C GLY A 73 0.88 9.82 -3.84
N PHE A 74 0.30 10.59 -2.89
CA PHE A 74 1.03 11.70 -2.25
C PHE A 74 0.87 11.84 -0.73
N ARG A 75 -0.19 11.26 -0.13
CA ARG A 75 -0.56 11.55 1.27
C ARG A 75 0.56 11.20 2.25
N MET A 76 1.19 10.03 2.08
CA MET A 76 2.22 9.57 3.03
C MET A 76 3.51 10.35 2.89
N GLN A 77 3.89 10.71 1.67
CA GLN A 77 5.06 11.52 1.36
C GLN A 77 4.94 12.90 2.01
N LEU A 78 3.77 13.53 1.88
CA LEU A 78 3.46 14.78 2.55
C LEU A 78 3.60 14.66 4.08
N PHE A 79 3.08 13.57 4.67
CA PHE A 79 3.24 13.29 6.10
C PHE A 79 4.72 13.17 6.52
N PHE A 80 5.56 12.52 5.73
CA PHE A 80 6.99 12.38 6.04
C PHE A 80 7.76 13.70 5.89
N ILE A 81 7.42 14.57 4.94
CA ILE A 81 7.97 15.95 4.87
C ILE A 81 7.67 16.71 6.16
N VAL A 82 6.40 16.70 6.59
CA VAL A 82 5.96 17.39 7.81
C VAL A 82 6.64 16.79 9.06
N SER A 83 6.79 15.47 9.11
CA SER A 83 7.45 14.76 10.21
C SER A 83 8.95 15.09 10.31
N GLY A 84 9.64 15.18 9.18
CA GLY A 84 11.03 15.64 9.11
C GLY A 84 11.19 17.07 9.61
N TYR A 85 10.32 17.98 9.15
CA TYR A 85 10.28 19.36 9.62
C TYR A 85 10.17 19.45 11.14
N PHE A 86 9.18 18.78 11.74
CA PHE A 86 8.98 18.84 13.20
C PHE A 86 10.10 18.14 13.98
N THR A 87 10.75 17.13 13.42
CA THR A 87 11.89 16.45 14.06
C THR A 87 13.11 17.36 14.11
N ALA A 88 13.44 18.05 13.02
CA ALA A 88 14.47 19.07 13.02
C ALA A 88 14.14 20.24 13.96
N LEU A 89 12.87 20.67 13.99
CA LEU A 89 12.37 21.70 14.91
C LEU A 89 12.62 21.32 16.38
N LEU A 90 12.34 20.06 16.73
CA LEU A 90 12.48 19.58 18.09
C LEU A 90 13.95 19.43 18.50
N LEU A 91 14.80 18.96 17.58
CA LEU A 91 16.25 18.93 17.79
C LEU A 91 16.79 20.34 18.07
N ALA A 92 16.38 21.33 17.27
CA ALA A 92 16.82 22.71 17.42
C ALA A 92 16.35 23.34 18.74
N ARG A 93 15.15 23.00 19.24
CA ARG A 93 14.62 23.56 20.49
C ARG A 93 15.08 22.88 21.76
N ARG A 94 15.33 21.56 21.73
CA ARG A 94 15.54 20.76 22.95
C ARG A 94 16.80 19.91 22.94
N GLY A 95 17.55 19.87 21.84
CA GLY A 95 18.72 19.00 21.70
C GLY A 95 18.35 17.54 21.41
N LEU A 96 19.38 16.72 21.20
CA LEU A 96 19.26 15.35 20.66
C LEU A 96 18.53 14.39 21.60
N VAL A 97 18.97 14.32 22.87
CA VAL A 97 18.43 13.36 23.85
C VAL A 97 16.95 13.66 24.17
N PRO A 98 16.55 14.90 24.49
CA PRO A 98 15.13 15.21 24.74
C PRO A 98 14.26 15.06 23.48
N MET A 99 14.83 15.26 22.27
CA MET A 99 14.13 14.96 21.02
C MET A 99 13.83 13.46 20.93
N LEU A 100 14.81 12.59 21.20
CA LEU A 100 14.64 11.14 21.11
C LEU A 100 13.62 10.64 22.12
N GLN A 101 13.73 11.06 23.37
CA GLN A 101 12.76 10.72 24.43
C GLN A 101 11.34 11.13 24.04
N ASN A 102 11.17 12.35 23.51
CA ASN A 102 9.86 12.81 23.07
C ASN A 102 9.30 11.97 21.92
N ARG A 103 10.13 11.60 20.95
CA ARG A 103 9.71 10.79 19.79
C ARG A 103 9.38 9.36 20.20
N ILE A 104 10.17 8.74 21.07
CA ILE A 104 9.87 7.42 21.64
C ILE A 104 8.52 7.43 22.36
N LEU A 105 8.30 8.38 23.26
CA LEU A 105 7.04 8.47 24.02
C LEU A 105 5.82 8.74 23.13
N ARG A 106 5.96 9.48 22.03
CA ARG A 106 4.83 9.90 21.19
C ARG A 106 4.59 9.05 19.95
N ILE A 107 5.56 8.25 19.52
CA ILE A 107 5.49 7.45 18.31
C ILE A 107 5.65 5.97 18.67
N LEU A 108 6.76 5.60 19.32
CA LEU A 108 7.06 4.20 19.62
C LEU A 108 6.06 3.58 20.60
N VAL A 109 5.78 4.28 21.70
CA VAL A 109 4.84 3.77 22.71
C VAL A 109 3.42 3.60 22.13
N PRO A 110 2.81 4.59 21.45
CA PRO A 110 1.53 4.37 20.78
C PRO A 110 1.56 3.29 19.69
N CYS A 111 2.68 3.12 18.98
CA CYS A 111 2.84 2.05 17.99
C CYS A 111 2.73 0.66 18.64
N PHE A 112 3.46 0.41 19.73
CA PHE A 112 3.38 -0.87 20.46
C PHE A 112 2.05 -1.08 21.19
N LEU A 113 1.48 -0.01 21.76
CA LEU A 113 0.12 -0.09 22.32
C LEU A 113 -0.89 -0.45 21.22
N GLY A 114 -0.79 0.17 20.05
CA GLY A 114 -1.62 -0.16 18.89
C GLY A 114 -1.41 -1.58 18.41
N LEU A 115 -0.17 -2.07 18.39
CA LEU A 115 0.14 -3.46 18.04
C LEU A 115 -0.52 -4.46 19.01
N ALA A 116 -0.56 -4.15 20.31
CA ALA A 116 -1.17 -5.02 21.31
C ALA A 116 -2.70 -4.92 21.38
N THR A 117 -3.30 -3.81 20.92
CA THR A 117 -4.74 -3.54 21.11
C THR A 117 -5.48 -3.35 19.80
N LEU A 118 -5.09 -2.35 19.01
CA LEU A 118 -5.77 -1.94 17.79
C LEU A 118 -5.59 -2.92 16.64
N VAL A 119 -4.42 -3.57 16.51
CA VAL A 119 -4.17 -4.58 15.47
C VAL A 119 -5.03 -5.83 15.69
N PRO A 120 -5.07 -6.46 16.88
CA PRO A 120 -5.99 -7.57 17.15
C PRO A 120 -7.46 -7.19 16.96
N LEU A 121 -7.87 -5.99 17.41
CA LEU A 121 -9.22 -5.49 17.20
C LEU A 121 -9.54 -5.38 15.69
N THR A 122 -8.64 -4.79 14.92
CA THR A 122 -8.82 -4.63 13.47
C THR A 122 -8.90 -5.98 12.78
N ASN A 123 -8.03 -6.93 13.12
CA ASN A 123 -8.07 -8.29 12.58
C ASN A 123 -9.39 -9.00 12.92
N SER A 124 -9.90 -8.81 14.14
CA SER A 124 -11.18 -9.37 14.57
C SER A 124 -12.34 -8.78 13.77
N VAL A 125 -12.35 -7.46 13.58
CA VAL A 125 -13.36 -6.76 12.76
C VAL A 125 -13.24 -7.16 11.29
N ILE A 126 -12.03 -7.36 10.75
CA ILE A 126 -11.83 -7.90 9.40
C ILE A 126 -12.44 -9.30 9.27
N GLY A 127 -12.20 -10.18 10.25
CA GLY A 127 -12.78 -11.52 10.28
C GLY A 127 -14.31 -11.48 10.28
N TRP A 128 -14.89 -10.67 11.17
CA TRP A 128 -16.34 -10.47 11.23
C TRP A 128 -16.89 -9.85 9.94
N ALA A 129 -16.27 -8.80 9.40
CA ALA A 129 -16.75 -8.10 8.21
C ALA A 129 -16.65 -8.97 6.95
N SER A 130 -15.61 -9.79 6.85
CA SER A 130 -15.47 -10.79 5.78
C SER A 130 -16.56 -11.84 5.87
N ALA A 131 -16.85 -12.35 7.08
CA ALA A 131 -17.93 -13.32 7.31
C ALA A 131 -19.33 -12.70 7.07
N TRP A 132 -19.51 -11.43 7.44
CA TRP A 132 -20.71 -10.67 7.15
C TRP A 132 -20.93 -10.56 5.64
N ASN A 133 -19.93 -10.07 4.89
CA ASN A 133 -20.01 -9.93 3.44
C ASN A 133 -20.34 -11.26 2.74
N ALA A 134 -19.80 -12.39 3.22
CA ALA A 134 -20.11 -13.72 2.73
C ALA A 134 -21.61 -14.12 2.86
N SER A 135 -22.29 -13.60 3.89
CA SER A 135 -23.72 -13.88 4.11
C SER A 135 -24.66 -12.94 3.34
N HIS A 136 -24.14 -11.94 2.62
CA HIS A 136 -24.94 -10.86 2.05
C HIS A 136 -25.00 -10.86 0.50
N PRO A 137 -26.10 -10.36 -0.11
CA PRO A 137 -26.34 -10.49 -1.55
C PRO A 137 -25.29 -9.87 -2.46
N GLY A 138 -24.52 -8.87 -1.99
CA GLY A 138 -23.47 -8.20 -2.77
C GLY A 138 -22.15 -8.98 -2.93
N GLU A 139 -22.08 -10.24 -2.50
CA GLU A 139 -20.85 -11.02 -2.54
C GLU A 139 -20.38 -11.35 -3.98
N PRO A 140 -19.13 -11.05 -4.37
CA PRO A 140 -18.57 -11.52 -5.63
C PRO A 140 -18.48 -13.06 -5.66
N LEU A 141 -18.86 -13.68 -6.78
CA LEU A 141 -18.76 -15.15 -6.99
C LEU A 141 -17.38 -15.72 -6.64
N GLN A 142 -16.32 -14.94 -6.92
CA GLN A 142 -14.94 -15.27 -6.58
C GLN A 142 -14.71 -15.50 -5.07
N ALA A 143 -15.39 -14.75 -4.19
CA ALA A 143 -15.21 -14.89 -2.75
C ALA A 143 -15.80 -16.21 -2.23
N ALA A 144 -16.91 -16.67 -2.80
CA ALA A 144 -17.48 -17.99 -2.49
C ALA A 144 -16.56 -19.14 -2.94
N ILE A 145 -15.94 -19.01 -4.12
CA ILE A 145 -14.96 -19.97 -4.65
C ILE A 145 -13.74 -20.10 -3.73
N VAL A 146 -13.18 -18.97 -3.26
CA VAL A 146 -12.01 -18.97 -2.37
C VAL A 146 -12.31 -19.70 -1.05
N ARG A 147 -13.57 -19.67 -0.58
CA ARG A 147 -13.99 -20.38 0.64
C ARG A 147 -14.36 -21.84 0.41
N GLY A 148 -14.49 -22.30 -0.84
CA GLY A 148 -15.03 -23.62 -1.17
C GLY A 148 -16.53 -23.77 -0.84
N ASP A 149 -17.27 -22.66 -0.81
CA ASP A 149 -18.69 -22.64 -0.44
C ASP A 149 -19.56 -22.85 -1.69
N ASN A 150 -19.68 -24.11 -2.12
CA ASN A 150 -20.41 -24.48 -3.33
C ASN A 150 -21.90 -24.13 -3.28
N ALA A 151 -22.54 -24.25 -2.11
CA ALA A 151 -23.94 -23.88 -1.93
C ALA A 151 -24.16 -22.39 -2.15
N ARG A 152 -23.24 -21.55 -1.66
CA ARG A 152 -23.26 -20.12 -1.92
C ARG A 152 -23.00 -19.80 -3.38
N MET A 153 -22.06 -20.49 -4.03
CA MET A 153 -21.82 -20.32 -5.46
C MET A 153 -23.07 -20.62 -6.30
N GLU A 154 -23.76 -21.72 -6.02
CA GLU A 154 -25.01 -22.08 -6.69
C GLU A 154 -26.06 -20.97 -6.52
N HIS A 155 -26.29 -20.53 -5.28
CA HIS A 155 -27.22 -19.44 -5.01
C HIS A 155 -26.84 -18.15 -5.76
N LEU A 156 -25.56 -17.75 -5.76
CA LEU A 156 -25.11 -16.54 -6.46
C LEU A 156 -25.35 -16.65 -7.97
N LEU A 157 -25.03 -17.79 -8.58
CA LEU A 157 -25.28 -18.05 -9.99
C LEU A 157 -26.79 -18.04 -10.30
N ASP A 158 -27.63 -18.62 -9.43
CA ASP A 158 -29.09 -18.63 -9.59
C ASP A 158 -29.69 -17.21 -9.46
N THR A 159 -29.08 -16.36 -8.64
CA THR A 159 -29.46 -14.93 -8.52
C THR A 159 -28.89 -14.02 -9.63
N GLY A 160 -28.21 -14.60 -10.62
CA GLY A 160 -27.73 -13.87 -11.81
C GLY A 160 -26.31 -13.31 -11.70
N ALA A 161 -25.46 -13.86 -10.82
CA ALA A 161 -24.03 -13.52 -10.83
C ALA A 161 -23.41 -13.88 -12.19
N ASP A 162 -22.62 -12.96 -12.75
CA ASP A 162 -21.94 -13.17 -14.02
C ASP A 162 -20.77 -14.16 -13.85
N ILE A 163 -20.92 -15.34 -14.44
CA ILE A 163 -19.98 -16.46 -14.38
C ILE A 163 -18.64 -16.15 -15.08
N GLU A 164 -18.60 -15.15 -15.96
CA GLU A 164 -17.41 -14.73 -16.68
C GLU A 164 -16.76 -13.47 -16.10
N GLN A 165 -17.41 -12.79 -15.14
CA GLN A 165 -16.92 -11.53 -14.60
C GLN A 165 -15.56 -11.71 -13.92
N PRO A 166 -14.47 -11.16 -14.49
CA PRO A 166 -13.15 -11.31 -13.91
C PRO A 166 -13.04 -10.50 -12.62
N ASP A 167 -12.31 -11.04 -11.64
CA ASP A 167 -12.03 -10.29 -10.43
C ASP A 167 -11.23 -9.02 -10.76
N SER A 168 -11.47 -7.95 -10.01
CA SER A 168 -10.90 -6.66 -10.33
C SER A 168 -9.39 -6.54 -10.05
N ARG A 169 -8.80 -7.43 -9.22
CA ARG A 169 -7.38 -7.40 -8.81
C ARG A 169 -6.47 -8.23 -9.67
N LEU A 170 -6.85 -9.41 -10.11
CA LEU A 170 -6.00 -10.26 -10.94
C LEU A 170 -6.54 -10.38 -12.37
N LYS A 171 -7.73 -9.84 -12.61
CA LYS A 171 -8.47 -10.04 -13.88
C LYS A 171 -8.65 -11.52 -14.17
N VAL A 172 -8.77 -12.34 -13.13
CA VAL A 172 -8.96 -13.79 -13.20
C VAL A 172 -10.44 -14.08 -13.12
N ARG A 173 -10.95 -14.89 -14.06
CA ARG A 173 -12.34 -15.31 -14.09
C ARG A 173 -12.64 -16.30 -12.97
N PRO A 174 -13.91 -16.45 -12.55
CA PRO A 174 -14.33 -17.42 -11.54
C PRO A 174 -13.75 -18.83 -11.77
N LEU A 175 -13.78 -19.32 -13.02
CA LEU A 175 -13.20 -20.62 -13.38
C LEU A 175 -11.69 -20.72 -13.09
N GLY A 176 -10.93 -19.65 -13.36
CA GLY A 176 -9.50 -19.60 -13.06
C GLY A 176 -9.22 -19.66 -11.56
N TRP A 177 -10.08 -19.04 -10.73
CA TRP A 177 -9.99 -19.11 -9.27
C TRP A 177 -10.26 -20.52 -8.74
N ALA A 178 -11.29 -21.21 -9.24
CA ALA A 178 -11.59 -22.58 -8.82
C ALA A 178 -10.42 -23.53 -9.12
N VAL A 179 -9.81 -23.38 -10.30
CA VAL A 179 -8.64 -24.17 -10.71
C VAL A 179 -7.39 -23.80 -9.90
N LEU A 180 -7.19 -22.53 -9.60
CA LEU A 180 -6.08 -22.06 -8.74
C LEU A 180 -6.15 -22.69 -7.34
N TRP A 181 -7.34 -22.76 -6.75
CA TRP A 181 -7.56 -23.39 -5.44
C TRP A 181 -7.59 -24.91 -5.49
N GLY A 182 -7.82 -25.51 -6.66
CA GLY A 182 -7.92 -26.96 -6.79
C GLY A 182 -9.29 -27.50 -6.45
N ASP A 183 -10.30 -26.64 -6.45
CA ASP A 183 -11.66 -26.98 -6.08
C ASP A 183 -12.34 -27.64 -7.29
N GLU A 184 -12.29 -28.98 -7.34
CA GLU A 184 -12.94 -29.75 -8.39
C GLU A 184 -14.46 -29.54 -8.41
N PRO A 185 -15.19 -29.61 -7.28
CA PRO A 185 -16.62 -29.28 -7.24
C PRO A 185 -16.94 -27.92 -7.86
N ALA A 186 -16.25 -26.85 -7.44
CA ALA A 186 -16.47 -25.52 -7.98
C ALA A 186 -16.12 -25.44 -9.47
N THR A 187 -15.02 -26.06 -9.89
CA THR A 187 -14.59 -26.09 -11.30
C THR A 187 -15.63 -26.80 -12.17
N ARG A 188 -16.17 -27.93 -11.69
CA ARG A 188 -17.21 -28.69 -12.37
C ARG A 188 -18.52 -27.91 -12.46
N LEU A 189 -18.99 -27.36 -11.35
CA LEU A 189 -20.18 -26.52 -11.30
C LEU A 189 -20.10 -25.36 -12.29
N LEU A 190 -18.99 -24.62 -12.30
CA LEU A 190 -18.80 -23.50 -13.22
C LEU A 190 -18.84 -23.95 -14.68
N LEU A 191 -18.14 -25.03 -15.04
CA LEU A 191 -18.14 -25.58 -16.41
C LEU A 191 -19.51 -26.12 -16.83
N GLU A 192 -20.28 -26.70 -15.90
CA GLU A 192 -21.65 -27.17 -16.15
C GLU A 192 -22.64 -26.01 -16.34
N ARG A 193 -22.43 -24.90 -15.62
CA ARG A 193 -23.20 -23.66 -15.76
C ARG A 193 -22.73 -22.78 -16.93
N GLY A 194 -21.83 -23.29 -17.77
CA GLY A 194 -21.45 -22.66 -19.04
C GLY A 194 -20.21 -21.77 -18.99
N ALA A 195 -19.40 -21.84 -17.93
CA ALA A 195 -18.13 -21.11 -17.87
C ALA A 195 -17.23 -21.48 -19.05
N ASN A 196 -16.63 -20.47 -19.68
CA ASN A 196 -15.80 -20.64 -20.85
C ASN A 196 -14.44 -21.25 -20.48
N ALA A 197 -14.22 -22.53 -20.83
CA ALA A 197 -12.95 -23.23 -20.62
C ALA A 197 -11.76 -22.60 -21.37
N MET A 198 -12.03 -21.86 -22.44
CA MET A 198 -11.06 -21.08 -23.22
C MET A 198 -10.92 -19.63 -22.73
N GLY A 199 -11.65 -19.26 -21.67
CA GLY A 199 -11.60 -17.94 -21.08
C GLY A 199 -10.20 -17.58 -20.63
N THR A 200 -9.76 -16.39 -21.00
CA THR A 200 -8.45 -15.86 -20.64
C THR A 200 -8.55 -14.74 -19.61
N THR A 201 -7.49 -14.62 -18.83
CA THR A 201 -7.17 -13.49 -17.97
C THR A 201 -6.59 -12.33 -18.78
N GLY A 202 -6.33 -11.18 -18.14
CA GLY A 202 -5.80 -9.97 -18.80
C GLY A 202 -4.47 -10.17 -19.55
N ASP A 203 -3.69 -11.18 -19.19
CA ASP A 203 -2.42 -11.59 -19.82
C ASP A 203 -2.54 -12.78 -20.77
N GLY A 204 -3.76 -13.18 -21.11
CA GLY A 204 -4.01 -14.32 -21.99
C GLY A 204 -3.82 -15.67 -21.31
N SER A 205 -3.55 -15.73 -20.00
CA SER A 205 -3.44 -17.01 -19.29
C SER A 205 -4.81 -17.69 -19.21
N THR A 206 -4.83 -19.01 -19.41
CA THR A 206 -6.04 -19.83 -19.40
C THR A 206 -6.13 -20.62 -18.11
N ALA A 207 -7.34 -21.03 -17.73
CA ALA A 207 -7.55 -21.98 -16.62
C ALA A 207 -6.73 -23.28 -16.82
N LEU A 208 -6.56 -23.71 -18.08
CA LEU A 208 -5.76 -24.88 -18.45
C LEU A 208 -4.25 -24.64 -18.19
N GLY A 209 -3.75 -23.44 -18.50
CA GLY A 209 -2.40 -23.01 -18.13
C GLY A 209 -2.18 -23.00 -16.61
N THR A 210 -3.17 -22.53 -15.83
CA THR A 210 -3.14 -22.58 -14.36
C THR A 210 -3.12 -24.01 -13.83
N ALA A 211 -3.95 -24.91 -14.37
CA ALA A 211 -3.96 -26.32 -13.99
C ALA A 211 -2.60 -26.99 -14.26
N ALA A 212 -1.96 -26.67 -15.40
CA ALA A 212 -0.64 -27.17 -15.72
C ALA A 212 0.46 -26.60 -14.81
N PHE A 213 0.42 -25.28 -14.56
CA PHE A 213 1.35 -24.60 -13.65
C PHE A 213 1.30 -25.20 -12.24
N LEU A 214 0.11 -25.52 -11.71
CA LEU A 214 -0.07 -26.08 -10.37
C LEU A 214 -0.01 -27.61 -10.32
N GLY A 215 0.21 -28.29 -11.45
CA GLY A 215 0.22 -29.75 -11.49
C GLY A 215 -1.11 -30.37 -11.06
N ARG A 216 -2.22 -29.93 -11.64
CA ARG A 216 -3.57 -30.43 -11.32
C ARG A 216 -4.10 -31.29 -12.48
N PRO A 217 -3.70 -32.57 -12.58
CA PRO A 217 -3.97 -33.41 -13.74
C PRO A 217 -5.48 -33.61 -13.98
N ASP A 218 -6.27 -33.77 -12.93
CA ASP A 218 -7.70 -34.07 -13.07
C ASP A 218 -8.51 -32.85 -13.52
N LEU A 219 -8.21 -31.66 -12.98
CA LEU A 219 -8.78 -30.41 -13.47
C LEU A 219 -8.33 -30.11 -14.91
N LEU A 220 -7.08 -30.41 -15.25
CA LEU A 220 -6.59 -30.24 -16.61
C LEU A 220 -7.32 -31.15 -17.60
N LYS A 221 -7.52 -32.43 -17.26
CA LYS A 221 -8.32 -33.36 -18.07
C LYS A 221 -9.76 -32.89 -18.21
N LEU A 222 -10.37 -32.41 -17.12
CA LEU A 222 -11.73 -31.86 -17.12
C LEU A 222 -11.86 -30.64 -18.05
N LEU A 223 -10.93 -29.69 -17.96
CA LEU A 223 -10.90 -28.50 -18.83
C LEU A 223 -10.74 -28.88 -20.31
N VAL A 224 -9.87 -29.85 -20.62
CA VAL A 224 -9.72 -30.36 -22.00
C VAL A 224 -11.01 -31.04 -22.48
N ALA A 225 -11.66 -31.85 -21.63
CA ALA A 225 -12.93 -32.49 -21.97
C ALA A 225 -14.06 -31.48 -22.23
N LYS A 226 -13.98 -30.30 -21.62
CA LYS A 226 -14.93 -29.17 -21.82
C LYS A 226 -14.47 -28.17 -22.89
N GLY A 227 -13.54 -28.57 -23.76
CA GLY A 227 -13.16 -27.79 -24.94
C GLY A 227 -11.96 -26.86 -24.76
N GLY A 228 -11.24 -26.94 -23.64
CA GLY A 228 -9.97 -26.24 -23.46
C GLY A 228 -8.89 -26.74 -24.41
N ASP A 229 -8.18 -25.82 -25.06
CA ASP A 229 -7.11 -26.12 -26.01
C ASP A 229 -5.78 -26.37 -25.27
N PRO A 230 -5.22 -27.60 -25.33
CA PRO A 230 -3.95 -27.92 -24.69
C PRO A 230 -2.73 -27.19 -25.32
N LEU A 231 -2.91 -26.55 -26.47
CA LEU A 231 -1.87 -25.81 -27.19
C LEU A 231 -1.97 -24.29 -27.02
N ALA A 232 -3.03 -23.78 -26.39
CA ALA A 232 -3.26 -22.34 -26.26
C ALA A 232 -2.18 -21.67 -25.42
N ALA A 233 -1.33 -20.89 -26.08
CA ALA A 233 -0.32 -20.08 -25.43
C ALA A 233 -0.92 -18.78 -24.85
N ASN A 234 -0.42 -18.34 -23.70
CA ASN A 234 -0.76 -17.02 -23.18
C ASN A 234 -0.09 -15.89 -24.00
N ALA A 235 -0.30 -14.63 -23.63
CA ALA A 235 0.25 -13.48 -24.37
C ALA A 235 1.79 -13.45 -24.40
N SER A 236 2.46 -14.20 -23.51
CA SER A 236 3.93 -14.35 -23.49
C SER A 236 4.42 -15.56 -24.30
N GLY A 237 3.54 -16.26 -25.03
CA GLY A 237 3.88 -17.47 -25.78
C GLY A 237 4.05 -18.71 -24.91
N ILE A 238 3.69 -18.65 -23.61
CA ILE A 238 3.84 -19.78 -22.70
C ILE A 238 2.63 -20.70 -22.87
N THR A 239 2.89 -21.94 -23.30
CA THR A 239 1.89 -22.99 -23.40
C THR A 239 1.62 -23.67 -22.04
N PRO A 240 0.52 -24.42 -21.89
CA PRO A 240 0.30 -25.24 -20.70
C PRO A 240 1.46 -26.21 -20.45
N MET A 241 2.00 -26.82 -21.50
CA MET A 241 3.17 -27.70 -21.38
C MET A 241 4.39 -26.96 -20.81
N MET A 242 4.69 -25.75 -21.30
CA MET A 242 5.80 -24.94 -20.78
C MET A 242 5.57 -24.52 -19.32
N SER A 243 4.31 -24.27 -18.93
CA SER A 243 3.95 -23.88 -17.56
C SER A 243 4.27 -24.97 -16.52
N THR A 244 4.36 -26.24 -16.92
CA THR A 244 4.74 -27.35 -16.02
C THR A 244 6.20 -27.28 -15.56
N PHE A 245 7.05 -26.47 -16.20
CA PHE A 245 8.47 -26.31 -15.87
C PHE A 245 8.76 -25.07 -15.01
N ALA A 246 7.72 -24.45 -14.44
CA ALA A 246 7.88 -23.28 -13.60
C ALA A 246 8.72 -23.55 -12.34
N ASP A 247 9.59 -22.61 -12.00
CA ASP A 247 10.50 -22.74 -10.86
C ASP A 247 9.75 -22.76 -9.51
N HIS A 248 10.32 -23.46 -8.53
CA HIS A 248 9.72 -23.59 -7.20
C HIS A 248 9.59 -22.26 -6.48
N ALA A 249 10.54 -21.33 -6.63
CA ALA A 249 10.47 -20.04 -5.96
C ALA A 249 9.29 -19.19 -6.48
N LEU A 250 9.05 -19.20 -7.79
CA LEU A 250 7.88 -18.58 -8.42
C LEU A 250 6.57 -19.26 -7.96
N THR A 251 6.56 -20.58 -7.91
CA THR A 251 5.39 -21.38 -7.49
C THR A 251 5.02 -21.10 -6.03
N LYS A 252 5.99 -21.14 -5.12
CA LYS A 252 5.82 -20.78 -3.71
C LYS A 252 5.38 -19.33 -3.54
N GLY A 253 5.98 -18.41 -4.29
CA GLY A 253 5.62 -16.99 -4.28
C GLY A 253 4.16 -16.73 -4.68
N ILE A 254 3.70 -17.37 -5.74
CA ILE A 254 2.32 -17.26 -6.22
C ILE A 254 1.35 -17.89 -5.21
N LEU A 255 1.62 -19.11 -4.75
CA LEU A 255 0.76 -19.78 -3.77
C LEU A 255 0.68 -18.98 -2.47
N ARG A 256 1.79 -18.40 -1.99
CA ARG A 256 1.79 -17.51 -0.83
C ARG A 256 0.94 -16.26 -1.05
N ALA A 257 1.08 -15.61 -2.21
CA ALA A 257 0.32 -14.40 -2.52
C ALA A 257 -1.19 -14.66 -2.71
N VAL A 258 -1.57 -15.89 -3.06
CA VAL A 258 -2.96 -16.30 -3.27
C VAL A 258 -3.58 -16.86 -2.00
N LYS A 259 -2.88 -17.76 -1.30
CA LYS A 259 -3.38 -18.48 -0.12
C LYS A 259 -3.10 -17.77 1.20
N GLY A 260 -2.17 -16.81 1.22
CA GLY A 260 -1.74 -16.12 2.44
C GLY A 260 -0.80 -16.94 3.33
N SER A 261 -0.60 -18.23 3.03
CA SER A 261 0.35 -19.13 3.66
C SER A 261 1.30 -19.71 2.62
N GLU A 262 2.53 -19.98 3.02
CA GLU A 262 3.47 -20.68 2.15
C GLU A 262 3.10 -22.15 2.01
N PRO A 263 3.18 -22.74 0.80
CA PRO A 263 2.99 -24.17 0.62
C PRO A 263 4.11 -24.95 1.30
N ASP A 264 3.74 -26.00 2.02
CA ASP A 264 4.70 -26.90 2.63
C ASP A 264 5.40 -27.79 1.58
N ASP A 265 6.43 -28.52 2.01
CA ASP A 265 7.21 -29.37 1.10
C ASP A 265 6.38 -30.54 0.54
N SER A 266 5.33 -30.97 1.26
CA SER A 266 4.40 -32.00 0.78
C SER A 266 3.52 -31.47 -0.34
N GLU A 267 3.00 -30.26 -0.22
CA GLU A 267 2.24 -29.57 -1.25
C GLU A 267 3.10 -29.36 -2.51
N MET A 268 4.36 -28.93 -2.34
CA MET A 268 5.29 -28.78 -3.46
C MET A 268 5.62 -30.12 -4.14
N ALA A 269 5.81 -31.20 -3.36
CA ALA A 269 6.01 -32.54 -3.92
C ALA A 269 4.77 -33.03 -4.69
N ALA A 270 3.57 -32.73 -4.20
CA ALA A 270 2.31 -33.04 -4.89
C ALA A 270 2.20 -32.27 -6.21
N ILE A 271 2.56 -30.98 -6.23
CA ILE A 271 2.60 -30.16 -7.44
C ILE A 271 3.59 -30.74 -8.47
N ASP A 272 4.79 -31.13 -8.05
CA ASP A 272 5.79 -31.71 -8.95
C ASP A 272 5.33 -33.05 -9.55
N LYS A 273 4.74 -33.91 -8.72
CA LYS A 273 4.13 -35.16 -9.19
C LYS A 273 3.02 -34.87 -10.20
N GLY A 274 2.11 -33.96 -9.87
CA GLY A 274 1.01 -33.60 -10.75
C GLY A 274 1.48 -32.93 -12.06
N ARG A 275 2.54 -32.12 -12.03
CA ARG A 275 3.19 -31.58 -13.23
C ARG A 275 3.74 -32.69 -14.12
N ASN A 276 4.32 -33.75 -13.55
CA ASN A 276 4.74 -34.93 -14.32
C ASN A 276 3.57 -35.59 -15.04
N GLU A 277 2.45 -35.79 -14.34
CA GLU A 277 1.26 -36.40 -14.92
C GLU A 277 0.64 -35.53 -16.02
N VAL A 278 0.60 -34.20 -15.81
CA VAL A 278 0.18 -33.25 -16.84
C VAL A 278 1.09 -33.33 -18.07
N ARG A 279 2.42 -33.42 -17.90
CA ARG A 279 3.37 -33.54 -19.01
C ARG A 279 3.13 -34.81 -19.83
N ILE A 280 2.88 -35.93 -19.16
CA ILE A 280 2.57 -37.21 -19.84
C ILE A 280 1.27 -37.07 -20.64
N TYR A 281 0.22 -36.53 -20.03
CA TYR A 281 -1.08 -36.36 -20.68
C TYR A 281 -1.01 -35.42 -21.89
N LEU A 282 -0.42 -34.23 -21.73
CA LEU A 282 -0.25 -33.26 -22.81
C LEU A 282 0.67 -33.79 -23.91
N GLY A 283 1.77 -34.47 -23.55
CA GLY A 283 2.67 -35.12 -24.50
C GLY A 283 1.95 -36.16 -25.38
N GLY A 284 1.08 -36.98 -24.79
CA GLY A 284 0.24 -37.93 -25.53
C GLY A 284 -0.75 -37.25 -26.48
N LYS A 285 -1.37 -36.13 -26.05
CA LYS A 285 -2.28 -35.34 -26.89
C LYS A 285 -1.55 -34.63 -28.05
N MET A 286 -0.34 -34.14 -27.81
CA MET A 286 0.50 -33.53 -28.86
C MET A 286 0.98 -34.56 -29.88
N ALA A 287 1.41 -35.74 -29.45
CA ALA A 287 1.82 -36.82 -30.34
C ALA A 287 0.67 -37.32 -31.23
N THR A 288 -0.54 -37.45 -30.67
CA THR A 288 -1.74 -37.85 -31.41
C THR A 288 -2.23 -36.76 -32.38
N ALA A 289 -2.14 -35.48 -32.00
CA ALA A 289 -2.43 -34.37 -32.91
C ALA A 289 -1.42 -34.28 -34.07
N GLY A 290 -0.13 -34.52 -33.79
CA GLY A 290 0.93 -34.57 -34.81
C GLY A 290 0.75 -35.72 -35.80
N LEU A 291 0.37 -36.92 -35.31
CA LEU A 291 0.07 -38.06 -36.17
C LEU A 291 -1.20 -37.84 -37.03
N ALA A 292 -2.24 -37.25 -36.44
CA ALA A 292 -3.48 -36.94 -37.16
C ALA A 292 -3.28 -35.89 -38.27
N GLY A 293 -2.38 -34.92 -38.06
CA GLY A 293 -1.98 -33.94 -39.08
C GLY A 293 -1.12 -34.54 -40.21
N LEU A 294 -0.36 -35.60 -39.92
CA LEU A 294 0.43 -36.34 -40.92
C LEU A 294 -0.41 -37.33 -41.75
N LEU A 295 -1.46 -37.91 -41.16
CA LEU A 295 -2.31 -38.93 -41.82
C LEU A 295 -3.59 -38.35 -42.44
N GLY A 296 -4.03 -37.17 -42.01
CA GLY A 296 -5.23 -36.49 -42.50
C GLY A 296 -4.88 -35.35 -43.45
N GLY A 297 -4.74 -35.63 -44.74
CA GLY A 297 -4.63 -34.63 -45.82
C GLY A 297 -5.92 -33.84 -46.04
N LYS A 298 -6.48 -33.23 -44.99
CA LYS A 298 -7.52 -32.20 -45.10
C LYS A 298 -7.06 -31.00 -44.30
N SER A 299 -6.76 -29.93 -45.02
CA SER A 299 -6.67 -28.57 -44.50
C SER A 299 -7.85 -28.33 -43.56
N LYS A 300 -7.57 -28.19 -42.25
CA LYS A 300 -8.55 -27.60 -41.34
C LYS A 300 -8.83 -26.21 -41.91
N GLU A 301 -10.05 -26.03 -42.39
CA GLU A 301 -10.66 -24.74 -42.64
C GLU A 301 -10.39 -23.88 -41.40
N SER A 302 -9.52 -22.90 -41.56
CA SER A 302 -9.18 -21.97 -40.50
C SER A 302 -10.48 -21.26 -40.14
N GLN A 303 -11.02 -21.56 -38.96
CA GLN A 303 -11.90 -20.59 -38.31
C GLN A 303 -11.22 -19.23 -38.43
N PRO A 304 -11.94 -18.16 -38.85
CA PRO A 304 -11.36 -16.84 -38.87
C PRO A 304 -10.75 -16.62 -37.48
N PRO A 305 -9.48 -16.17 -37.38
CA PRO A 305 -8.83 -15.98 -36.10
C PRO A 305 -9.80 -15.22 -35.20
N PRO A 306 -10.07 -15.67 -33.97
CA PRO A 306 -10.87 -14.88 -33.03
C PRO A 306 -10.31 -13.48 -33.08
N ALA A 307 -11.20 -12.50 -33.31
CA ALA A 307 -10.84 -11.10 -33.58
C ALA A 307 -9.63 -10.75 -32.72
N ALA A 308 -8.52 -10.39 -33.38
CA ALA A 308 -7.23 -10.21 -32.72
C ALA A 308 -7.48 -9.43 -31.43
N PRO A 309 -7.22 -10.02 -30.25
CA PRO A 309 -7.47 -9.33 -29.00
C PRO A 309 -6.75 -7.98 -29.11
N PRO A 310 -7.35 -6.88 -28.61
CA PRO A 310 -6.73 -5.58 -28.66
C PRO A 310 -5.28 -5.74 -28.18
N PRO A 311 -4.30 -5.19 -28.90
CA PRO A 311 -2.89 -5.50 -28.65
C PRO A 311 -2.63 -5.31 -27.17
N ALA A 312 -2.32 -6.41 -26.49
CA ALA A 312 -2.03 -6.39 -25.07
C ALA A 312 -0.98 -5.29 -24.84
N ALA A 313 -1.21 -4.44 -23.84
CA ALA A 313 -0.20 -3.54 -23.35
C ALA A 313 1.04 -4.39 -23.07
N LYS A 314 2.08 -4.25 -23.91
CA LYS A 314 3.34 -4.97 -23.78
C LYS A 314 3.99 -4.47 -22.50
N THR A 315 3.64 -5.04 -21.35
CA THR A 315 4.35 -4.76 -20.11
C THR A 315 5.78 -5.21 -20.34
N ALA A 316 6.70 -4.24 -20.45
CA ALA A 316 8.10 -4.54 -20.68
C ALA A 316 8.59 -5.50 -19.58
N PRO A 317 9.31 -6.59 -19.93
CA PRO A 317 9.78 -7.54 -18.96
C PRO A 317 10.62 -6.83 -17.89
N LEU A 318 10.40 -7.17 -16.62
CA LEU A 318 11.14 -6.59 -15.51
C LEU A 318 12.65 -6.84 -15.70
N PRO A 319 13.51 -5.86 -15.36
CA PRO A 319 14.95 -6.09 -15.33
C PRO A 319 15.29 -7.26 -14.40
N SER A 320 16.17 -8.17 -14.85
CA SER A 320 16.53 -9.38 -14.11
C SER A 320 17.05 -9.08 -12.69
N TRP A 321 17.80 -8.00 -12.52
CA TRP A 321 18.29 -7.55 -11.22
C TRP A 321 17.15 -7.18 -10.25
N LEU A 322 16.06 -6.58 -10.75
CA LEU A 322 14.92 -6.16 -9.93
C LEU A 322 14.10 -7.38 -9.49
N THR A 323 13.91 -8.34 -10.39
CA THR A 323 13.30 -9.63 -10.08
C THR A 323 14.14 -10.41 -9.05
N ASN A 324 15.46 -10.43 -9.20
CA ASN A 324 16.35 -11.10 -8.24
C ASN A 324 16.36 -10.39 -6.88
N TYR A 325 16.35 -9.05 -6.87
CA TYR A 325 16.27 -8.24 -5.66
C TYR A 325 14.99 -8.53 -4.87
N THR A 326 13.83 -8.47 -5.53
CA THR A 326 12.54 -8.75 -4.88
C THR A 326 12.43 -10.20 -4.41
N ARG A 327 12.89 -11.17 -5.22
CA ARG A 327 12.99 -12.58 -4.80
C ARG A 327 13.90 -12.76 -3.60
N SER A 328 15.02 -12.05 -3.52
CA SER A 328 15.93 -12.12 -2.38
C SER A 328 15.28 -11.60 -1.11
N LEU A 329 14.54 -10.49 -1.17
CA LEU A 329 13.81 -9.96 0.01
C LEU A 329 12.74 -10.94 0.51
N ALA A 330 12.11 -11.68 -0.41
CA ALA A 330 11.10 -12.68 -0.10
C ALA A 330 11.65 -14.07 0.27
N SER A 331 12.97 -14.27 0.20
CA SER A 331 13.62 -15.57 0.40
C SER A 331 13.69 -16.01 1.87
N ASP A 332 13.95 -17.30 2.08
CA ASP A 332 14.11 -17.91 3.41
C ASP A 332 15.33 -17.39 4.19
N ARG A 333 16.24 -16.64 3.55
CA ARG A 333 17.35 -15.97 4.23
C ARG A 333 16.87 -15.03 5.34
N TYR A 334 15.69 -14.42 5.15
CA TYR A 334 15.12 -13.46 6.09
C TYR A 334 13.98 -14.07 6.91
N ARG A 335 13.98 -15.39 7.05
CA ARG A 335 13.06 -16.12 7.91
C ARG A 335 13.73 -16.36 9.26
N VAL A 336 13.03 -16.01 10.33
CA VAL A 336 13.50 -16.21 11.69
C VAL A 336 12.47 -17.03 12.44
N THR A 337 12.89 -18.18 12.96
CA THR A 337 12.04 -19.05 13.77
C THR A 337 12.45 -18.96 15.24
N VAL A 338 11.51 -18.57 16.11
CA VAL A 338 11.72 -18.55 17.58
C VAL A 338 10.54 -19.25 18.25
N ASN A 339 10.83 -20.25 19.08
CA ASN A 339 9.82 -21.00 19.86
C ASN A 339 8.68 -21.57 18.99
N GLY A 340 8.99 -22.09 17.80
CA GLY A 340 8.02 -22.65 16.85
C GLY A 340 7.27 -21.61 16.00
N TRP A 341 7.37 -20.33 16.32
CA TRP A 341 6.84 -19.24 15.51
C TRP A 341 7.85 -18.84 14.46
N THR A 342 7.41 -18.77 13.20
CA THR A 342 8.28 -18.43 12.07
C THR A 342 7.81 -17.11 11.48
N TRP A 343 8.71 -16.14 11.40
CA TRP A 343 8.43 -14.83 10.81
C TRP A 343 9.32 -14.56 9.61
N GLN A 344 8.72 -14.00 8.57
CA GLN A 344 9.42 -13.38 7.45
C GLN A 344 9.61 -11.89 7.75
N LEU A 345 10.86 -11.45 7.90
CA LEU A 345 11.17 -10.12 8.42
C LEU A 345 10.63 -8.95 7.58
N PHE A 346 10.50 -9.08 6.26
CA PHE A 346 10.07 -8.01 5.34
C PHE A 346 8.61 -8.12 4.86
N GLU A 347 8.07 -9.34 4.77
CA GLU A 347 6.79 -9.63 4.09
C GLU A 347 5.63 -9.84 5.07
N ASP A 348 5.88 -10.34 6.29
CA ASP A 348 4.80 -10.57 7.24
C ASP A 348 4.15 -9.25 7.67
N ALA A 349 2.82 -9.22 7.78
CA ALA A 349 2.09 -8.00 8.11
C ALA A 349 2.07 -7.68 9.62
N THR A 350 3.21 -7.80 10.31
CA THR A 350 3.32 -7.64 11.78
C THR A 350 2.73 -6.32 12.27
N PHE A 351 3.12 -5.21 11.63
CA PHE A 351 2.65 -3.88 12.05
C PHE A 351 1.34 -3.46 11.38
N ASN A 352 0.81 -4.25 10.45
CA ASN A 352 -0.42 -3.96 9.70
C ASN A 352 -0.46 -2.47 9.27
N TYR A 353 -1.59 -1.78 9.43
CA TYR A 353 -1.74 -0.36 9.09
C TYR A 353 -0.92 0.62 9.96
N LEU A 354 -0.22 0.16 11.01
CA LEU A 354 0.68 0.98 11.85
C LEU A 354 2.11 1.09 11.28
N TRP A 355 2.38 0.46 10.13
CA TRP A 355 3.71 0.39 9.52
C TRP A 355 4.43 1.73 9.36
N PHE A 356 3.71 2.81 9.09
CA PHE A 356 4.31 4.13 8.87
C PHE A 356 4.88 4.76 10.15
N LEU A 357 4.31 4.47 11.33
CA LEU A 357 4.89 4.87 12.62
C LEU A 357 6.20 4.13 12.85
N TRP A 358 6.23 2.85 12.46
CA TRP A 358 7.44 2.04 12.53
C TRP A 358 8.53 2.57 11.60
N ILE A 359 8.22 2.84 10.34
CA ILE A 359 9.16 3.50 9.41
C ILE A 359 9.62 4.86 9.94
N LEU A 360 8.71 5.66 10.50
CA LEU A 360 9.08 6.94 11.10
C LEU A 360 10.10 6.78 12.23
N MET A 361 10.05 5.69 12.99
CA MET A 361 11.07 5.40 14.02
C MET A 361 12.43 5.07 13.45
N TRP A 362 12.49 4.29 12.38
CA TRP A 362 13.73 4.08 11.63
C TRP A 362 14.32 5.39 11.10
N LEU A 363 13.49 6.27 10.56
CA LEU A 363 13.93 7.55 10.01
C LEU A 363 14.40 8.53 11.10
N VAL A 364 13.72 8.57 12.25
CA VAL A 364 14.14 9.39 13.40
C VAL A 364 15.46 8.88 13.98
N ALA A 365 15.63 7.55 14.11
CA ALA A 365 16.88 6.96 14.56
C ALA A 365 18.04 7.24 13.58
N LEU A 366 17.79 7.07 12.27
CA LEU A 366 18.75 7.41 11.22
C LEU A 366 19.15 8.89 11.26
N PHE A 367 18.18 9.79 11.41
CA PHE A 367 18.44 11.22 11.54
C PHE A 367 19.29 11.55 12.77
N ALA A 368 18.97 10.95 13.92
CA ALA A 368 19.71 11.14 15.15
C ALA A 368 21.17 10.64 15.02
N LEU A 369 21.36 9.48 14.40
CA LEU A 369 22.68 8.91 14.12
C LEU A 369 23.50 9.83 13.20
N VAL A 370 22.91 10.27 12.08
CA VAL A 370 23.56 11.20 11.14
C VAL A 370 23.91 12.53 11.82
N ALA A 371 23.00 13.09 12.62
CA ALA A 371 23.25 14.33 13.36
C ALA A 371 24.38 14.18 14.38
N ALA A 372 24.41 13.07 15.13
CA ALA A 372 25.47 12.78 16.09
C ALA A 372 26.83 12.61 15.40
N LEU A 373 26.91 11.78 14.35
CA LEU A 373 28.15 11.55 13.61
C LEU A 373 28.64 12.84 12.92
N ALA A 374 27.75 13.59 12.27
CA ALA A 374 28.12 14.86 11.65
C ALA A 374 28.63 15.87 12.69
N SER A 375 28.00 15.96 13.86
CA SER A 375 28.48 16.84 14.93
C SER A 375 29.86 16.45 15.46
N ARG A 376 30.20 15.16 15.43
CA ARG A 376 31.47 14.64 15.94
C ARG A 376 32.61 14.73 14.93
N PHE A 377 32.34 14.38 13.67
CA PHE A 377 33.37 14.17 12.65
C PHE A 377 33.36 15.22 11.54
N ALA A 378 32.25 15.93 11.34
CA ALA A 378 32.09 16.89 10.25
C ALA A 378 31.25 18.10 10.66
N PRO A 379 31.68 18.89 11.66
CA PRO A 379 30.91 20.04 12.16
C PRO A 379 30.60 21.06 11.06
N GLY A 380 31.44 21.16 10.03
CA GLY A 380 31.17 21.97 8.83
C GLY A 380 29.91 21.54 8.07
N LEU A 381 29.58 20.25 8.01
CA LEU A 381 28.33 19.76 7.40
C LEU A 381 27.10 20.11 8.25
N VAL A 382 27.26 20.16 9.58
CA VAL A 382 26.20 20.61 10.48
C VAL A 382 25.97 22.10 10.33
N ALA A 383 27.02 22.91 10.17
CA ALA A 383 26.90 24.35 9.90
C ALA A 383 26.38 24.65 8.49
N TRP A 384 26.62 23.77 7.52
CA TRP A 384 26.21 23.95 6.14
C TRP A 384 24.68 24.00 5.99
N GLN A 385 24.20 25.09 5.39
CA GLN A 385 22.80 25.31 5.06
C GLN A 385 22.59 25.15 3.54
N PRO A 386 22.12 23.98 3.08
CA PRO A 386 21.90 23.77 1.66
C PRO A 386 20.75 24.64 1.14
N ARG A 387 20.92 25.16 -0.08
CA ARG A 387 19.88 25.94 -0.78
C ARG A 387 18.68 25.06 -1.10
N LEU A 388 17.49 25.61 -0.87
CA LEU A 388 16.24 24.86 -0.93
C LEU A 388 15.90 24.28 -2.32
N ILE A 389 16.07 25.06 -3.41
CA ILE A 389 15.74 24.59 -4.78
C ILE A 389 16.68 23.47 -5.25
N PRO A 390 18.02 23.59 -5.15
CA PRO A 390 18.92 22.47 -5.45
C PRO A 390 18.61 21.21 -4.62
N SER A 391 18.27 21.37 -3.35
CA SER A 391 17.86 20.24 -2.50
C SER A 391 16.56 19.59 -2.96
N LEU A 392 15.60 20.37 -3.46
CA LEU A 392 14.37 19.84 -4.05
C LEU A 392 14.66 19.06 -5.34
N VAL A 393 15.47 19.60 -6.23
CA VAL A 393 15.87 18.91 -7.48
C VAL A 393 16.56 17.59 -7.16
N LEU A 394 17.51 17.61 -6.21
CA LEU A 394 18.17 16.40 -5.74
C LEU A 394 17.17 15.42 -5.13
N ALA A 395 16.23 15.88 -4.31
CA ALA A 395 15.21 15.02 -3.72
C ALA A 395 14.32 14.37 -4.80
N ILE A 396 13.91 15.11 -5.84
CA ILE A 396 13.16 14.55 -6.98
C ILE A 396 13.98 13.46 -7.68
N ILE A 397 15.25 13.71 -7.96
CA ILE A 397 16.14 12.72 -8.60
C ILE A 397 16.29 11.48 -7.71
N LEU A 398 16.53 11.66 -6.41
CA LEU A 398 16.69 10.56 -5.46
C LEU A 398 15.41 9.74 -5.28
N THR A 399 14.22 10.31 -5.51
CA THR A 399 12.95 9.57 -5.46
C THR A 399 12.72 8.64 -6.65
N LEU A 400 13.40 8.83 -7.79
CA LEU A 400 13.19 8.02 -9.00
C LEU A 400 13.58 6.56 -8.79
N LEU A 401 14.75 6.29 -8.22
CA LEU A 401 15.25 4.92 -8.07
C LEU A 401 14.37 4.09 -7.11
N PRO A 402 14.03 4.54 -5.89
CA PRO A 402 13.15 3.78 -5.02
C PRO A 402 11.75 3.58 -5.61
N GLN A 403 11.19 4.59 -6.31
CA GLN A 403 9.90 4.46 -7.01
C GLN A 403 9.98 3.41 -8.14
N PHE A 404 11.10 3.37 -8.88
CA PHE A 404 11.31 2.36 -9.93
C PHE A 404 11.34 0.93 -9.38
N CYS A 405 11.70 0.76 -8.10
CA CYS A 405 11.73 -0.55 -7.44
C CYS A 405 10.37 -1.00 -6.85
N MET A 406 9.33 -0.15 -6.87
CA MET A 406 8.01 -0.43 -6.27
C MET A 406 7.02 -1.04 -7.26
N ALA A 407 5.83 -1.45 -6.83
CA ALA A 407 4.76 -1.91 -7.71
C ALA A 407 5.20 -3.08 -8.62
N VAL A 408 6.07 -3.96 -8.11
CA VAL A 408 6.53 -5.13 -8.86
C VAL A 408 5.37 -6.12 -8.98
N PRO A 409 4.93 -6.48 -10.20
CA PRO A 409 3.85 -7.44 -10.42
C PRO A 409 4.13 -8.75 -9.67
N VAL A 410 3.11 -9.26 -8.98
CA VAL A 410 3.21 -10.51 -8.22
C VAL A 410 3.42 -11.70 -9.17
N PHE A 411 2.83 -11.65 -10.37
CA PHE A 411 3.05 -12.61 -11.45
C PHE A 411 2.85 -11.93 -12.82
N PRO A 412 3.36 -12.52 -13.92
CA PRO A 412 3.12 -12.02 -15.28
C PRO A 412 1.63 -11.87 -15.53
N GLY A 413 1.16 -10.65 -15.83
CA GLY A 413 -0.26 -10.40 -16.07
C GLY A 413 -1.10 -9.90 -14.91
N SER A 414 -0.54 -9.81 -13.70
CA SER A 414 -1.16 -8.99 -12.65
C SER A 414 -1.39 -7.57 -13.20
N PRO A 415 -2.54 -6.93 -12.93
CA PRO A 415 -2.78 -5.58 -13.40
C PRO A 415 -1.66 -4.67 -12.89
N PRO A 416 -1.33 -3.66 -13.71
CA PRO A 416 -0.19 -2.83 -13.41
C PRO A 416 -0.43 -2.11 -12.07
N GLY A 417 0.65 -1.94 -11.30
CA GLY A 417 0.55 -1.54 -9.91
C GLY A 417 -0.18 -0.21 -9.68
N ILE A 418 -0.46 0.11 -8.42
CA ILE A 418 -1.25 1.28 -8.07
C ILE A 418 -0.36 2.53 -8.11
N ILE A 419 -0.92 3.71 -8.39
CA ILE A 419 -0.21 4.97 -8.20
C ILE A 419 0.09 5.16 -6.72
N GLY A 420 1.38 5.29 -6.40
CA GLY A 420 1.87 5.49 -5.06
C GLY A 420 2.95 4.50 -4.66
N PRO A 421 3.39 4.59 -3.39
CA PRO A 421 4.46 3.76 -2.88
C PRO A 421 3.93 2.45 -2.29
N ASP A 422 4.75 1.41 -2.37
CA ASP A 422 4.46 0.13 -1.73
C ASP A 422 4.35 0.27 -0.20
N THR A 423 3.57 -0.61 0.42
CA THR A 423 3.46 -0.74 1.87
C THR A 423 4.47 -1.76 2.40
N SER A 424 5.11 -1.44 3.52
CA SER A 424 6.06 -2.33 4.18
C SER A 424 5.64 -2.60 5.61
N MET A 425 4.92 -3.70 5.84
CA MET A 425 4.30 -4.03 7.14
C MET A 425 5.13 -4.98 8.02
N GLY A 426 6.27 -5.46 7.50
CA GLY A 426 7.22 -6.33 8.20
C GLY A 426 7.93 -5.69 9.39
N ILE A 427 8.62 -6.55 10.14
CA ILE A 427 9.49 -6.15 11.25
C ILE A 427 10.64 -5.28 10.73
N LEU A 428 11.24 -5.67 9.61
CA LEU A 428 12.21 -4.85 8.90
C LEU A 428 11.52 -4.13 7.75
N PRO A 429 11.66 -2.80 7.63
CA PRO A 429 11.11 -2.09 6.49
C PRO A 429 11.87 -2.47 5.21
N LYS A 430 11.13 -2.67 4.12
CA LYS A 430 11.71 -2.92 2.79
C LYS A 430 12.68 -1.78 2.44
N PRO A 431 13.93 -2.06 2.02
CA PRO A 431 14.96 -1.03 1.88
C PRO A 431 14.58 0.10 0.91
N HIS A 432 13.95 -0.23 -0.22
CA HIS A 432 13.49 0.77 -1.19
C HIS A 432 12.33 1.62 -0.64
N VAL A 433 11.42 1.05 0.15
CA VAL A 433 10.33 1.81 0.80
C VAL A 433 10.90 2.76 1.87
N LEU A 434 11.85 2.28 2.69
CA LEU A 434 12.53 3.11 3.68
C LEU A 434 13.31 4.25 3.01
N ALA A 435 14.06 3.96 1.95
CA ALA A 435 14.82 4.95 1.18
C ALA A 435 13.90 6.01 0.57
N TYR A 436 12.76 5.59 0.00
CA TYR A 436 11.77 6.50 -0.57
C TYR A 436 11.27 7.52 0.46
N TYR A 437 10.80 7.05 1.63
CA TYR A 437 10.31 7.96 2.68
C TYR A 437 11.42 8.77 3.36
N ALA A 438 12.66 8.25 3.39
CA ALA A 438 13.81 9.00 3.87
C ALA A 438 14.01 10.30 3.06
N VAL A 439 13.88 10.25 1.73
CA VAL A 439 14.06 11.45 0.89
C VAL A 439 13.09 12.57 1.30
N PHE A 440 11.81 12.25 1.48
CA PHE A 440 10.79 13.22 1.94
C PHE A 440 11.07 13.73 3.35
N PHE A 441 11.43 12.82 4.26
CA PHE A 441 11.76 13.18 5.64
C PHE A 441 12.94 14.14 5.71
N PHE A 442 14.07 13.82 5.06
CA PHE A 442 15.25 14.68 5.06
C PHE A 442 15.01 15.99 4.32
N PHE A 443 14.25 16.00 3.23
CA PHE A 443 13.81 17.26 2.61
C PHE A 443 13.04 18.15 3.60
N GLY A 444 12.15 17.56 4.41
CA GLY A 444 11.46 18.26 5.49
C GLY A 444 12.41 18.90 6.52
N THR A 445 13.51 18.22 6.85
CA THR A 445 14.54 18.79 7.75
C THR A 445 15.27 19.98 7.12
N ILE A 446 15.61 19.91 5.83
CA ILE A 446 16.23 21.01 5.07
C ILE A 446 15.28 22.19 4.96
N TYR A 447 14.00 21.91 4.73
CA TYR A 447 12.94 22.91 4.65
C TYR A 447 12.80 23.70 5.97
N TYR A 448 12.91 23.03 7.13
CA TYR A 448 12.97 23.72 8.43
C TYR A 448 14.17 24.66 8.55
N ARG A 449 15.37 24.21 8.15
CA ARG A 449 16.63 24.97 8.31
C ARG A 449 16.68 26.25 7.46
N ASN A 450 15.97 26.28 6.34
CA ASN A 450 15.91 27.46 5.46
C ASN A 450 14.86 28.50 5.93
N HIS A 451 14.31 28.34 7.14
CA HIS A 451 13.46 29.30 7.85
C HIS A 451 12.21 29.80 7.12
N ASP A 452 11.76 29.15 6.05
CA ASP A 452 10.64 29.62 5.23
C ASP A 452 10.83 31.05 4.64
N THR A 453 11.96 31.71 4.91
CA THR A 453 12.28 33.06 4.41
C THR A 453 12.48 33.07 2.89
N SER A 454 12.55 31.87 2.28
CA SER A 454 12.61 31.62 0.85
C SER A 454 11.32 31.00 0.26
N ALA A 455 10.22 30.94 1.02
CA ALA A 455 9.02 30.11 0.76
C ALA A 455 8.09 30.56 -0.37
N ARG A 456 8.63 30.67 -1.59
CA ARG A 456 7.79 30.54 -2.80
C ARG A 456 7.55 29.08 -3.19
N LEU A 457 8.01 28.09 -2.41
CA LEU A 457 7.64 26.69 -2.62
C LEU A 457 6.13 26.54 -2.40
N GLY A 458 5.40 26.13 -3.43
CA GLY A 458 3.94 26.07 -3.40
C GLY A 458 3.23 27.41 -3.65
N ALA A 459 3.94 28.53 -3.86
CA ALA A 459 3.28 29.82 -4.16
C ALA A 459 2.42 29.77 -5.44
N ARG A 460 2.80 28.89 -6.37
CA ARG A 460 2.04 28.59 -7.59
C ARG A 460 1.14 27.36 -7.44
N TRP A 461 0.62 27.07 -6.24
CA TRP A 461 -0.26 25.92 -6.00
C TRP A 461 -1.47 25.89 -6.96
N ARG A 462 -1.97 27.08 -7.35
CA ARG A 462 -3.05 27.24 -8.35
C ARG A 462 -2.69 26.68 -9.72
N LEU A 463 -1.41 26.56 -10.04
CA LEU A 463 -0.91 25.90 -11.25
C LEU A 463 -0.53 24.44 -10.96
N TRP A 464 0.15 24.19 -9.85
CA TRP A 464 0.68 22.86 -9.51
C TRP A 464 -0.41 21.82 -9.25
N LEU A 465 -1.48 22.17 -8.52
CA LEU A 465 -2.54 21.22 -8.21
C LEU A 465 -3.36 20.82 -9.45
N PRO A 466 -3.81 21.76 -10.32
CA PRO A 466 -4.47 21.37 -11.56
C PRO A 466 -3.55 20.57 -12.49
N LEU A 467 -2.28 20.96 -12.63
CA LEU A 467 -1.30 20.23 -13.43
C LEU A 467 -1.12 18.78 -12.91
N ALA A 468 -1.01 18.61 -11.59
CA ALA A 468 -0.89 17.30 -10.99
C ALA A 468 -2.15 16.44 -11.19
N LEU A 469 -3.34 16.98 -10.90
CA LEU A 469 -4.60 16.23 -10.90
C LEU A 469 -5.19 15.98 -12.30
N VAL A 470 -5.06 16.93 -13.22
CA VAL A 470 -5.72 16.89 -14.53
C VAL A 470 -4.78 16.36 -15.63
N VAL A 471 -3.47 16.55 -15.49
CA VAL A 471 -2.50 16.13 -16.51
C VAL A 471 -1.69 14.93 -16.04
N LEU A 472 -0.92 15.09 -14.95
CA LEU A 472 0.03 14.06 -14.55
C LEU A 472 -0.64 12.82 -13.97
N PHE A 473 -1.72 12.97 -13.20
CA PHE A 473 -2.43 11.83 -12.62
C PHE A 473 -3.07 10.93 -13.68
N PRO A 474 -3.86 11.45 -14.66
CA PRO A 474 -4.33 10.63 -15.76
C PRO A 474 -3.20 10.06 -16.61
N ALA A 475 -2.13 10.82 -16.87
CA ALA A 475 -0.98 10.30 -17.60
C ALA A 475 -0.28 9.14 -16.86
N ALA A 476 -0.15 9.24 -15.54
CA ALA A 476 0.39 8.17 -14.71
C ALA A 476 -0.54 6.95 -14.70
N LEU A 477 -1.87 7.13 -14.66
CA LEU A 477 -2.82 6.00 -14.76
C LEU A 477 -2.74 5.28 -16.11
N ASN A 478 -2.57 6.03 -17.20
CA ASN A 478 -2.51 5.47 -18.55
C ASN A 478 -1.14 4.86 -18.92
N THR A 479 -0.14 4.98 -18.05
CA THR A 479 1.22 4.46 -18.30
C THR A 479 1.63 3.39 -17.30
N LEU A 480 0.72 2.88 -16.47
CA LEU A 480 1.05 1.91 -15.42
C LEU A 480 1.74 0.64 -15.98
N ASP A 481 1.48 0.31 -17.24
CA ASP A 481 2.10 -0.79 -18.01
C ASP A 481 3.57 -0.53 -18.40
N ASN A 482 3.99 0.74 -18.50
CA ASN A 482 5.34 1.15 -18.86
C ASN A 482 6.06 1.81 -17.68
N ARG A 483 6.78 1.00 -16.91
CA ARG A 483 7.53 1.44 -15.73
C ARG A 483 8.47 2.62 -15.97
N LEU A 484 9.16 2.68 -17.12
CA LEU A 484 10.12 3.73 -17.44
C LEU A 484 9.44 5.10 -17.64
N LEU A 485 8.26 5.12 -18.26
CA LEU A 485 7.47 6.34 -18.41
C LEU A 485 6.68 6.66 -17.13
N ASN A 486 6.20 5.65 -16.45
CA ASN A 486 5.34 5.79 -15.29
C ASN A 486 6.07 6.34 -14.06
N THR A 487 7.28 5.83 -13.80
CA THR A 487 8.09 6.23 -12.63
C THR A 487 8.29 7.75 -12.55
N PRO A 488 8.79 8.45 -13.59
CA PRO A 488 8.96 9.89 -13.52
C PRO A 488 7.62 10.63 -13.40
N LEU A 489 6.55 10.17 -14.05
CA LEU A 489 5.22 10.78 -13.93
C LEU A 489 4.69 10.71 -12.49
N GLN A 490 4.81 9.56 -11.83
CA GLN A 490 4.42 9.40 -10.43
C GLN A 490 5.25 10.26 -9.49
N VAL A 491 6.57 10.33 -9.70
CA VAL A 491 7.46 11.17 -8.89
C VAL A 491 7.09 12.64 -9.01
N VAL A 492 6.91 13.15 -10.23
CA VAL A 492 6.54 14.56 -10.45
C VAL A 492 5.14 14.84 -9.92
N TYR A 493 4.17 13.94 -10.16
CA TYR A 493 2.82 14.03 -9.60
C TYR A 493 2.87 14.20 -8.08
N ASN A 494 3.58 13.31 -7.38
CA ASN A 494 3.66 13.31 -5.94
C ASN A 494 4.31 14.60 -5.39
N TRP A 495 5.45 15.04 -5.95
CA TRP A 495 6.09 16.27 -5.51
C TRP A 495 5.25 17.52 -5.77
N LEU A 496 4.56 17.60 -6.92
CA LEU A 496 3.65 18.72 -7.20
C LEU A 496 2.44 18.72 -6.27
N MET A 497 1.88 17.54 -5.96
CA MET A 497 0.80 17.42 -4.97
C MET A 497 1.29 17.85 -3.59
N ALA A 498 2.43 17.35 -3.11
CA ALA A 498 2.95 17.70 -1.80
C ALA A 498 3.23 19.21 -1.67
N LEU A 499 3.95 19.80 -2.62
CA LEU A 499 4.27 21.24 -2.62
C LEU A 499 3.04 22.11 -2.86
N GLY A 500 2.12 21.68 -3.72
CA GLY A 500 0.85 22.37 -3.98
C GLY A 500 -0.04 22.40 -2.75
N MET A 501 -0.14 21.28 -2.03
CA MET A 501 -0.90 21.18 -0.78
C MET A 501 -0.28 22.03 0.34
N MET A 502 1.05 22.03 0.47
CA MET A 502 1.75 22.95 1.39
C MET A 502 1.42 24.42 1.07
N GLY A 503 1.50 24.81 -0.21
CA GLY A 503 1.19 26.17 -0.65
C GLY A 503 -0.28 26.57 -0.47
N LEU A 504 -1.21 25.66 -0.74
CA LEU A 504 -2.65 25.87 -0.52
C LEU A 504 -2.92 26.16 0.95
N PHE A 505 -2.45 25.29 1.85
CA PHE A 505 -2.67 25.43 3.30
C PHE A 505 -1.98 26.66 3.86
N HIS A 506 -0.80 27.01 3.37
CA HIS A 506 -0.13 28.26 3.71
C HIS A 506 -0.95 29.50 3.29
N SER A 507 -1.60 29.45 2.12
CA SER A 507 -2.38 30.61 1.63
C SER A 507 -3.77 30.74 2.28
N VAL A 508 -4.41 29.63 2.65
CA VAL A 508 -5.81 29.62 3.13
C VAL A 508 -5.90 29.48 4.66
N LEU A 509 -5.00 28.72 5.27
CA LEU A 509 -5.08 28.29 6.69
C LEU A 509 -3.86 28.72 7.52
N ASN A 510 -3.29 29.89 7.25
CA ASN A 510 -2.17 30.45 8.03
C ASN A 510 -2.58 31.13 9.35
N ARG A 511 -3.87 31.34 9.58
CA ARG A 511 -4.39 32.00 10.79
C ARG A 511 -4.69 31.00 11.90
N GLN A 512 -4.52 31.45 13.13
CA GLN A 512 -4.92 30.68 14.31
C GLN A 512 -6.44 30.47 14.31
N SER A 513 -6.87 29.21 14.28
CA SER A 513 -8.28 28.83 14.44
C SER A 513 -8.41 27.76 15.55
N PRO A 514 -9.27 28.00 16.56
CA PRO A 514 -9.53 27.00 17.60
C PRO A 514 -10.09 25.68 17.05
N ALA A 515 -10.94 25.75 16.02
CA ALA A 515 -11.52 24.58 15.38
C ALA A 515 -10.46 23.74 14.67
N ILE A 516 -9.59 24.38 13.87
CA ILE A 516 -8.49 23.69 13.17
C ILE A 516 -7.49 23.10 14.17
N ARG A 517 -7.23 23.82 15.26
CA ARG A 517 -6.40 23.30 16.35
C ARG A 517 -7.00 22.04 16.95
N TYR A 518 -8.30 22.04 17.23
CA TYR A 518 -8.99 20.86 17.74
C TYR A 518 -8.90 19.68 16.77
N ILE A 519 -9.17 19.90 15.47
CA ILE A 519 -9.08 18.86 14.45
C ILE A 519 -7.63 18.33 14.36
N SER A 520 -6.62 19.19 14.37
CA SER A 520 -5.21 18.79 14.35
C SER A 520 -4.75 18.04 15.60
N ASP A 521 -5.25 18.42 16.79
CA ASP A 521 -4.95 17.71 18.04
C ASP A 521 -5.67 16.33 18.07
N SER A 522 -6.84 16.22 17.43
CA SER A 522 -7.59 14.96 17.31
C SER A 522 -7.06 14.02 16.21
N SER A 523 -6.37 14.56 15.20
CA SER A 523 -6.06 13.83 13.96
C SER A 523 -5.20 12.59 14.17
N TYR A 524 -4.35 12.58 15.20
CA TYR A 524 -3.53 11.42 15.51
C TYR A 524 -4.38 10.25 16.04
N TRP A 525 -5.35 10.53 16.91
CA TRP A 525 -6.27 9.50 17.40
C TRP A 525 -7.22 9.00 16.31
N LEU A 526 -7.82 9.94 15.56
CA LEU A 526 -8.67 9.62 14.41
C LEU A 526 -7.96 8.63 13.49
N TYR A 527 -6.69 8.90 13.19
CA TYR A 527 -5.89 8.01 12.37
C TYR A 527 -5.62 6.64 13.04
N LEU A 528 -5.31 6.57 14.33
CA LEU A 528 -5.05 5.28 14.98
C LEU A 528 -6.30 4.38 15.03
N ALA A 529 -7.47 4.96 15.28
CA ALA A 529 -8.70 4.24 15.56
C ALA A 529 -9.66 4.07 14.36
N HIS A 530 -9.43 4.75 13.22
CA HIS A 530 -10.42 4.75 12.12
C HIS A 530 -10.66 3.39 11.47
N LEU A 531 -9.62 2.58 11.26
CA LEU A 531 -9.73 1.43 10.37
C LEU A 531 -10.78 0.39 10.79
N PRO A 532 -10.85 -0.08 12.06
CA PRO A 532 -11.90 -1.01 12.47
C PRO A 532 -13.30 -0.39 12.31
N LEU A 533 -13.47 0.89 12.64
CA LEU A 533 -14.76 1.57 12.47
C LEU A 533 -15.17 1.70 10.99
N VAL A 534 -14.23 2.07 10.12
CA VAL A 534 -14.49 2.21 8.68
C VAL A 534 -14.87 0.86 8.07
N ILE A 535 -14.15 -0.21 8.40
CA ILE A 535 -14.47 -1.56 7.93
C ILE A 535 -15.84 -2.01 8.44
N ALA A 536 -16.17 -1.69 9.71
CA ALA A 536 -17.48 -2.00 10.25
C ALA A 536 -18.60 -1.27 9.50
N LEU A 537 -18.42 0.03 9.24
CA LEU A 537 -19.39 0.80 8.46
C LEU A 537 -19.53 0.28 7.02
N GLN A 538 -18.43 -0.12 6.38
CA GLN A 538 -18.46 -0.74 5.05
C GLN A 538 -19.35 -1.98 5.02
N ALA A 539 -19.18 -2.88 6.00
CA ALA A 539 -20.01 -4.09 6.12
C ALA A 539 -21.49 -3.75 6.33
N LEU A 540 -21.80 -2.74 7.15
CA LEU A 540 -23.19 -2.39 7.44
C LEU A 540 -23.94 -1.75 6.26
N VAL A 541 -23.23 -1.10 5.33
CA VAL A 541 -23.83 -0.34 4.22
C VAL A 541 -23.66 -0.99 2.85
N CYS A 542 -22.95 -2.12 2.76
CA CYS A 542 -22.55 -2.74 1.48
C CYS A 542 -23.76 -3.06 0.58
N ASP A 543 -24.89 -3.49 1.13
CA ASP A 543 -26.10 -3.86 0.36
C ASP A 543 -27.13 -2.74 0.26
N TRP A 544 -26.84 -1.55 0.79
CA TRP A 544 -27.80 -0.46 0.73
C TRP A 544 -28.05 -0.08 -0.74
N PRO A 545 -29.31 0.24 -1.12
CA PRO A 545 -29.65 0.58 -2.50
C PRO A 545 -29.17 1.98 -2.92
N TRP A 546 -28.35 2.65 -2.09
CA TRP A 546 -27.85 3.99 -2.35
C TRP A 546 -26.73 3.99 -3.39
N PRO A 547 -26.54 5.09 -4.14
CA PRO A 547 -25.38 5.24 -5.00
C PRO A 547 -24.09 5.36 -4.16
N ALA A 548 -22.96 4.92 -4.72
CA ALA A 548 -21.67 4.89 -4.02
C ALA A 548 -21.26 6.24 -3.40
N TRP A 549 -21.55 7.36 -4.07
CA TRP A 549 -21.24 8.70 -3.53
C TRP A 549 -22.03 9.03 -2.26
N ALA A 550 -23.28 8.58 -2.15
CA ALA A 550 -24.11 8.81 -0.97
C ALA A 550 -23.61 7.95 0.20
N LYS A 551 -23.28 6.67 -0.06
CA LYS A 551 -22.65 5.79 0.93
C LYS A 551 -21.30 6.34 1.41
N PHE A 552 -20.48 6.87 0.50
CA PHE A 552 -19.21 7.51 0.85
C PHE A 552 -19.40 8.69 1.82
N LEU A 553 -20.30 9.62 1.50
CA LEU A 553 -20.57 10.79 2.35
C LEU A 553 -21.13 10.37 3.71
N PHE A 554 -22.02 9.38 3.74
CA PHE A 554 -22.54 8.80 4.96
C PHE A 554 -21.43 8.21 5.82
N MET A 555 -20.64 7.27 5.28
CA MET A 555 -19.53 6.64 6.00
C MET A 555 -18.51 7.67 6.49
N LEU A 556 -18.12 8.63 5.65
CA LEU A 556 -17.16 9.66 6.00
C LEU A 556 -17.67 10.54 7.17
N SER A 557 -18.94 10.92 7.12
CA SER A 557 -19.55 11.77 8.16
C SER A 557 -19.68 11.00 9.47
N VAL A 558 -20.26 9.80 9.42
CA VAL A 558 -20.48 8.96 10.61
C VAL A 558 -19.15 8.56 11.24
N SER A 559 -18.18 8.09 10.44
CA SER A 559 -16.87 7.72 10.98
C SER A 559 -16.18 8.91 11.63
N THR A 560 -16.23 10.09 11.00
CA THR A 560 -15.58 11.29 11.54
C THR A 560 -16.23 11.73 12.84
N ILE A 561 -17.56 11.76 12.93
CA ILE A 561 -18.29 12.13 14.14
C ILE A 561 -17.98 11.17 15.28
N LEU A 562 -18.07 9.86 15.04
CA LEU A 562 -17.79 8.83 16.04
C LEU A 562 -16.33 8.86 16.51
N LEU A 563 -15.38 9.08 15.60
CA LEU A 563 -13.97 9.20 15.97
C LEU A 563 -13.69 10.47 16.78
N LEU A 564 -14.30 11.61 16.43
CA LEU A 564 -14.19 12.85 17.21
C LEU A 564 -14.83 12.70 18.60
N LEU A 565 -15.95 12.00 18.70
CA LEU A 565 -16.58 11.69 19.98
C LEU A 565 -15.70 10.77 20.83
N SER A 566 -15.16 9.70 20.24
CA SER A 566 -14.22 8.81 20.95
C SER A 566 -12.97 9.54 21.40
N PHE A 567 -12.45 10.49 20.62
CA PHE A 567 -11.35 11.35 21.02
C PHE A 567 -11.72 12.19 22.26
N GLN A 568 -12.89 12.82 22.23
CA GLN A 568 -13.38 13.66 23.32
C GLN A 568 -13.54 12.88 24.63
N LEU A 569 -14.04 11.65 24.57
CA LEU A 569 -14.35 10.82 25.73
C LEU A 569 -13.12 10.06 26.28
N LEU A 570 -12.32 9.47 25.38
CA LEU A 570 -11.29 8.50 25.76
C LEU A 570 -9.87 9.11 25.79
N VAL A 571 -9.64 10.20 25.07
CA VAL A 571 -8.29 10.70 24.82
C VAL A 571 -8.08 12.08 25.41
N ARG A 572 -8.88 13.08 25.00
CA ARG A 572 -8.56 14.52 25.09
C ARG A 572 -7.98 14.96 26.42
N ASP A 573 -8.61 14.59 27.53
CA ASP A 573 -8.21 15.00 28.89
C ASP A 573 -7.87 13.78 29.78
N LYS A 574 -7.49 12.66 29.15
CA LYS A 574 -7.09 11.39 29.79
C LYS A 574 -5.58 11.14 29.64
N PRO A 575 -4.98 10.18 30.38
CA PRO A 575 -3.56 9.85 30.26
C PRO A 575 -3.11 9.53 28.83
N LEU A 576 -3.99 8.89 28.05
CA LEU A 576 -3.75 8.61 26.63
C LEU A 576 -3.58 9.90 25.81
N GLY A 577 -4.38 10.94 26.06
CA GLY A 577 -4.20 12.25 25.42
C GLY A 577 -2.92 12.95 25.86
N TRP A 578 -2.49 12.79 27.11
CA TRP A 578 -1.22 13.34 27.57
C TRP A 578 -0.03 12.66 26.88
N LEU A 579 -0.13 11.35 26.63
CA LEU A 579 0.87 10.60 25.87
C LEU A 579 0.94 11.07 24.42
N LEU A 580 -0.21 11.15 23.74
CA LEU A 580 -0.28 11.46 22.31
C LEU A 580 0.01 12.94 22.00
N ASN A 581 -0.61 13.86 22.75
CA ASN A 581 -0.57 15.29 22.46
C ASN A 581 0.33 16.09 23.42
N GLY A 582 0.70 15.50 24.55
CA GLY A 582 1.36 16.20 25.67
C GLY A 582 0.35 16.75 26.68
N ARG A 583 0.81 16.99 27.91
CA ARG A 583 -0.01 17.66 28.93
C ARG A 583 -0.32 19.09 28.48
N LYS A 584 -1.59 19.48 28.53
CA LYS A 584 -1.98 20.89 28.43
C LYS A 584 -1.56 21.57 29.73
N THR A 585 -0.64 22.52 29.65
CA THR A 585 -0.42 23.46 30.75
C THR A 585 -1.65 24.36 30.85
N SER A 586 -2.35 24.33 31.99
CA SER A 586 -3.49 25.21 32.24
C SER A 586 -3.06 26.68 32.09
N PRO A 587 -3.80 27.52 31.35
CA PRO A 587 -3.49 28.95 31.28
C PRO A 587 -4.05 29.64 32.53
N SER A 588 -3.29 29.66 33.64
CA SER A 588 -3.29 30.71 34.67
C SER A 588 -2.58 30.24 35.94
N GLN A 589 -1.33 30.64 36.13
CA GLN A 589 -1.04 31.33 37.37
C GLN A 589 -0.77 32.78 36.97
N PRO A 590 -1.54 33.76 37.48
CA PRO A 590 -1.16 35.15 37.32
C PRO A 590 0.23 35.31 37.94
N LYS A 591 1.17 35.90 37.18
CA LYS A 591 2.43 36.37 37.75
C LYS A 591 2.08 37.19 39.01
N PRO A 592 2.71 36.96 40.18
CA PRO A 592 2.56 37.89 41.27
C PRO A 592 2.94 39.27 40.73
N SER A 593 2.02 40.22 40.82
CA SER A 593 2.31 41.62 40.54
C SER A 593 3.52 41.99 41.38
N ALA A 594 4.61 42.40 40.71
CA ALA A 594 5.67 43.12 41.39
C ALA A 594 5.02 44.39 41.97
N ALA A 595 4.81 44.38 43.28
CA ALA A 595 4.55 45.56 44.09
C ALA A 595 5.88 45.96 44.74
#